data_AF-A0A0G1IXS3-F1
#
_entry.id   AF-A0A0G1IXS3-F1
#
_cell.length_a   1.000
_cell.length_b   1.000
_cell.length_c   1.000
_cell.angle_alpha   90.00
_cell.angle_beta   90.00
_cell.angle_gamma   90.00
#
_symmetry.space_group_name_H-M   'P 1'
#
loop_
_entity.id
_entity.type
_entity.pdbx_description
1 polymer ?
#
loop_
_entity_poly.entity_id
_entity_poly.type
_entity_poly.pdbx_seq_one_letter_code
_entity_poly.pdbx_strand_id
1 'polypeptide(L)'
;MIAFDCLNSGGLCTWQFTTGPDICAIHSVAITPPSHTFTFYDASGYADNQAFISDPRSIDGQSLSASCDWSLENQNPANVVGFVGSYQDTISVNVAPTGNTNGEADLKATCSAYGTTGIGTAPLTVFLCEEPWANSFTDTDYDFRLNYCRGQTGDPNLLPNLSYFATPRTPTSANGYLMKEFVFKHPDAEEIVGLRIYQNLSHLTPRQWY
;
A
#
# COMPACT_ATOMS: atom_id res chain seq x y z
N MET A 1 -29.81 -24.89 20.45
CA MET A 1 -30.42 -25.98 21.26
C MET A 1 -29.67 -27.25 20.91
N ILE A 2 -29.00 -27.88 21.87
CA ILE A 2 -28.25 -29.14 21.64
C ILE A 2 -29.19 -30.27 22.05
N ALA A 3 -29.55 -31.15 21.12
CA ALA A 3 -30.33 -32.36 21.40
C ALA A 3 -29.40 -33.58 21.39
N PHE A 4 -29.59 -34.48 22.35
CA PHE A 4 -28.85 -35.72 22.49
C PHE A 4 -29.76 -36.89 22.16
N ASP A 5 -29.40 -37.71 21.17
CA ASP A 5 -30.01 -39.02 20.97
C ASP A 5 -28.91 -40.09 20.93
N CYS A 6 -28.89 -40.96 21.94
CA CYS A 6 -28.10 -42.18 21.95
C CYS A 6 -29.03 -43.37 21.76
N LEU A 7 -29.08 -43.93 20.55
CA LEU A 7 -29.73 -45.22 20.31
C LEU A 7 -28.79 -46.35 20.79
N ASN A 8 -29.13 -46.92 21.93
CA ASN A 8 -28.43 -48.05 22.55
C ASN A 8 -28.69 -49.35 21.76
N SER A 9 -27.69 -49.83 21.02
CA SER A 9 -27.44 -51.28 20.84
C SER A 9 -26.11 -51.54 20.12
N GLY A 10 -25.04 -51.77 20.89
CA GLY A 10 -23.93 -52.67 20.50
C GLY A 10 -22.92 -52.23 19.43
N GLY A 11 -22.91 -50.97 18.98
CA GLY A 11 -21.92 -50.47 18.01
C GLY A 11 -21.34 -49.12 18.44
N LEU A 12 -20.09 -48.86 18.08
CA LEU A 12 -19.36 -47.61 18.33
C LEU A 12 -20.28 -46.39 18.22
N CYS A 13 -20.43 -45.65 19.32
CA CYS A 13 -21.18 -44.40 19.33
C CYS A 13 -20.46 -43.38 18.46
N THR A 14 -20.97 -43.14 17.25
CA THR A 14 -20.60 -42.00 16.43
C THR A 14 -21.29 -40.77 17.00
N TRP A 15 -20.49 -39.83 17.51
CA TRP A 15 -20.99 -38.55 18.00
C TRP A 15 -21.23 -37.63 16.81
N GLN A 16 -22.47 -37.15 16.67
CA GLN A 16 -22.82 -36.12 15.69
C GLN A 16 -23.42 -34.94 16.43
N PHE A 17 -22.88 -33.74 16.19
CA PHE A 17 -23.42 -32.50 16.71
C PHE A 17 -23.97 -31.69 15.55
N THR A 18 -25.14 -31.10 15.73
CA THR A 18 -25.72 -30.12 14.80
C THR A 18 -25.64 -28.75 15.45
N THR A 19 -24.76 -27.90 14.94
CA THR A 19 -24.72 -26.48 15.34
C THR A 19 -25.81 -25.72 14.59
N GLY A 20 -26.23 -24.57 15.13
CA GLY A 20 -27.03 -23.62 14.37
C GLY A 20 -26.23 -23.07 13.18
N PRO A 21 -26.91 -22.57 12.12
CA PRO A 21 -26.25 -22.02 10.94
C PRO A 21 -25.35 -20.81 11.25
N ASP A 22 -25.58 -20.15 12.40
CA ASP A 22 -24.91 -18.91 12.80
C ASP A 22 -23.39 -19.07 13.05
N ILE A 23 -22.92 -20.26 13.44
CA ILE A 23 -21.49 -20.51 13.68
C ILE A 23 -20.68 -20.52 12.37
N CYS A 24 -21.35 -20.88 11.27
CA CYS A 24 -20.76 -20.92 9.93
C CYS A 24 -21.05 -19.65 9.11
N ALA A 25 -21.80 -18.70 9.67
CA ALA A 25 -22.11 -17.45 9.01
C ALA A 25 -20.88 -16.53 8.97
N ILE A 26 -20.67 -15.86 7.83
CA ILE A 26 -19.63 -14.84 7.72
C ILE A 26 -20.06 -13.63 8.55
N HIS A 27 -19.28 -13.29 9.57
CA HIS A 27 -19.50 -12.10 10.39
C HIS A 27 -18.74 -10.89 9.85
N SER A 28 -17.52 -11.11 9.36
CA SER A 28 -16.66 -10.05 8.80
C SER A 28 -15.73 -10.62 7.73
N VAL A 29 -15.25 -9.77 6.83
CA VAL A 29 -14.18 -10.12 5.89
C VAL A 29 -13.06 -9.10 6.06
N ALA A 30 -11.91 -9.56 6.54
CA ALA A 30 -10.71 -8.74 6.60
C ALA A 30 -9.96 -8.80 5.26
N ILE A 31 -9.35 -7.70 4.85
CA ILE A 31 -8.44 -7.66 3.70
C ILE A 31 -7.06 -7.27 4.21
N THR A 32 -6.03 -8.00 3.76
CA THR A 32 -4.63 -7.74 4.10
C THR A 32 -3.81 -7.51 2.82
N PRO A 33 -3.11 -6.37 2.67
CA PRO A 33 -3.11 -5.23 3.59
C PRO A 33 -4.47 -4.50 3.60
N PRO A 34 -4.81 -3.77 4.68
CA PRO A 34 -6.09 -3.10 4.80
C PRO A 34 -6.24 -1.88 3.87
N SER A 35 -5.14 -1.39 3.30
CA SER A 35 -5.08 -0.29 2.33
C SER A 35 -3.75 -0.32 1.59
N HIS A 36 -3.64 0.40 0.46
CA HIS A 36 -2.36 0.59 -0.24
C HIS A 36 -2.29 1.93 -0.98
N THR A 37 -1.09 2.49 -1.09
CA THR A 37 -0.82 3.67 -1.92
C THR A 37 0.19 3.30 -3.00
N PHE A 38 -0.26 3.30 -4.26
CA PHE A 38 0.59 3.08 -5.42
C PHE A 38 1.33 4.37 -5.79
N THR A 39 2.65 4.32 -5.85
CA THR A 39 3.48 5.51 -6.12
C THR A 39 4.33 5.41 -7.37
N PHE A 40 4.21 4.31 -8.14
CA PHE A 40 5.05 4.06 -9.29
C PHE A 40 4.28 3.45 -10.46
N TYR A 41 4.45 4.07 -11.62
CA TYR A 41 4.07 3.55 -12.93
C TYR A 41 5.02 4.12 -13.98
N ASP A 42 5.47 3.32 -14.94
CA ASP A 42 6.26 3.79 -16.08
C ASP A 42 5.62 3.47 -17.43
N ALA A 43 6.06 4.19 -18.47
CA ALA A 43 5.54 4.05 -19.83
C ALA A 43 5.86 2.69 -20.49
N SER A 44 6.74 1.87 -19.89
CA SER A 44 6.99 0.48 -20.29
C SER A 44 6.01 -0.52 -19.68
N GLY A 45 5.08 -0.07 -18.85
CA GLY A 45 4.06 -0.90 -18.20
C GLY A 45 4.55 -1.55 -16.89
N TYR A 46 5.69 -1.10 -16.34
CA TYR A 46 6.07 -1.47 -15.00
C TYR A 46 5.30 -0.62 -14.00
N ALA A 47 4.62 -1.26 -13.07
CA ALA A 47 3.80 -0.61 -12.06
C ALA A 47 4.08 -1.24 -10.70
N ASP A 48 3.89 -0.45 -9.65
CA ASP A 48 3.76 -1.01 -8.31
C ASP A 48 2.58 -1.99 -8.30
N ASN A 49 2.81 -3.20 -7.79
CA ASN A 49 1.86 -4.29 -7.77
C ASN A 49 1.68 -4.77 -6.34
N GLN A 50 0.45 -4.74 -5.86
CA GLN A 50 0.12 -5.14 -4.50
C GLN A 50 -0.85 -6.32 -4.50
N ALA A 51 -0.46 -7.37 -3.79
CA ALA A 51 -1.33 -8.50 -3.51
C ALA A 51 -2.18 -8.24 -2.27
N PHE A 52 -3.47 -8.59 -2.35
CA PHE A 52 -4.43 -8.51 -1.26
C PHE A 52 -5.03 -9.88 -1.01
N ILE A 53 -5.15 -10.24 0.26
CA ILE A 53 -5.69 -11.52 0.70
C ILE A 53 -6.97 -11.24 1.51
N SER A 54 -8.05 -11.94 1.17
CA SER A 54 -9.30 -11.90 1.94
C SER A 54 -9.31 -12.98 3.03
N ASP A 55 -9.68 -12.62 4.25
CA ASP A 55 -9.85 -13.52 5.38
C ASP A 55 -11.27 -13.37 5.95
N PRO A 56 -12.25 -14.16 5.46
CA PRO A 56 -13.61 -14.18 5.99
C PRO A 56 -13.63 -14.90 7.33
N ARG A 57 -14.25 -14.29 8.34
CA ARG A 57 -14.27 -14.77 9.72
C ARG A 57 -15.67 -14.99 10.26
N SER A 58 -15.82 -16.01 11.09
CA SER A 58 -17.02 -16.26 11.89
C SER A 58 -17.15 -15.25 13.04
N ILE A 59 -18.27 -15.31 13.76
CA ILE A 59 -18.51 -14.47 14.94
C ILE A 59 -17.44 -14.64 16.05
N ASP A 60 -16.83 -15.82 16.14
CA ASP A 60 -15.78 -16.13 17.10
C ASP A 60 -14.37 -15.77 16.59
N GLY A 61 -14.28 -15.13 15.41
CA GLY A 61 -13.03 -14.69 14.79
C GLY A 61 -12.23 -15.78 14.07
N GLN A 62 -12.78 -16.99 13.93
CA GLN A 62 -12.13 -18.08 13.20
C GLN A 62 -12.23 -17.85 11.69
N SER A 63 -11.14 -18.08 10.96
CA SER A 63 -11.13 -18.04 9.49
C SER A 63 -12.04 -19.14 8.92
N LEU A 64 -12.86 -18.75 7.96
CA LEU A 64 -13.79 -19.61 7.25
C LEU A 64 -13.23 -19.95 5.87
N SER A 65 -13.43 -21.19 5.43
CA SER A 65 -13.19 -21.53 4.03
C SER A 65 -14.34 -20.96 3.18
N ALA A 66 -14.06 -19.90 2.44
CA ALA A 66 -15.02 -19.21 1.59
C ALA A 66 -14.46 -19.00 0.18
N SER A 67 -15.35 -18.81 -0.78
CA SER A 67 -14.99 -18.31 -2.11
C SER A 67 -15.27 -16.81 -2.16
N CYS A 68 -14.31 -16.02 -2.63
CA CYS A 68 -14.41 -14.57 -2.67
C CYS A 68 -14.26 -14.04 -4.10
N ASP A 69 -15.20 -13.19 -4.48
CA ASP A 69 -15.15 -12.42 -5.72
C ASP A 69 -14.65 -11.00 -5.44
N TRP A 70 -13.77 -10.51 -6.31
CA TRP A 70 -13.15 -9.19 -6.16
C TRP A 70 -13.72 -8.19 -7.15
N SER A 71 -13.99 -6.98 -6.69
CA SER A 71 -14.44 -5.86 -7.53
C SER A 71 -13.78 -4.55 -7.11
N LEU A 72 -13.71 -3.59 -8.03
CA LEU A 72 -13.28 -2.23 -7.77
C LEU A 72 -14.51 -1.31 -7.74
N GLU A 73 -14.66 -0.55 -6.66
CA GLU A 73 -15.73 0.43 -6.47
C GLU A 73 -15.14 1.85 -6.30
N ASN A 74 -15.99 2.87 -6.42
CA ASN A 74 -15.65 4.28 -6.15
C ASN A 74 -14.38 4.81 -6.84
N GLN A 75 -14.08 4.33 -8.05
CA GLN A 75 -12.92 4.80 -8.80
C GLN A 75 -13.09 6.26 -9.24
N ASN A 76 -12.22 7.14 -8.74
CA ASN A 76 -12.20 8.56 -9.07
C ASN A 76 -10.76 9.04 -9.37
N PRO A 77 -10.43 9.37 -10.63
CA PRO A 77 -11.25 9.24 -11.84
C PRO A 77 -11.55 7.76 -12.19
N ALA A 78 -12.36 7.49 -13.20
CA ALA A 78 -12.59 6.09 -13.60
C ALA A 78 -11.28 5.43 -14.10
N ASN A 79 -11.07 4.15 -13.77
CA ASN A 79 -9.90 3.34 -14.16
C ASN A 79 -8.58 3.86 -13.59
N VAL A 80 -8.49 4.06 -12.26
CA VAL A 80 -7.22 4.42 -11.60
C VAL A 80 -6.35 3.18 -11.33
N VAL A 81 -6.98 2.06 -11.02
CA VAL A 81 -6.33 0.77 -10.70
C VAL A 81 -6.96 -0.37 -11.49
N GLY A 82 -6.23 -1.47 -11.64
CA GLY A 82 -6.68 -2.64 -12.39
C GLY A 82 -6.21 -3.96 -11.76
N PHE A 83 -6.90 -5.04 -12.11
CA PHE A 83 -6.51 -6.39 -11.71
C PHE A 83 -5.40 -6.94 -12.60
N VAL A 84 -4.36 -7.48 -11.98
CA VAL A 84 -3.21 -8.12 -12.65
C VAL A 84 -3.42 -9.63 -12.76
N GLY A 85 -4.00 -10.23 -11.73
CA GLY A 85 -4.26 -11.66 -11.66
C GLY A 85 -4.85 -12.06 -10.32
N SER A 86 -5.54 -13.20 -10.30
CA SER A 86 -6.12 -13.79 -9.09
C SER A 86 -5.64 -15.22 -8.90
N TYR A 87 -5.44 -15.59 -7.64
CA TYR A 87 -5.18 -16.96 -7.23
C TYR A 87 -5.87 -17.21 -5.90
N GLN A 88 -6.88 -18.09 -5.91
CA GLN A 88 -7.67 -18.43 -4.72
C GLN A 88 -8.27 -17.18 -4.03
N ASP A 89 -7.92 -16.94 -2.78
CA ASP A 89 -8.31 -15.83 -1.92
C ASP A 89 -7.43 -14.58 -2.09
N THR A 90 -6.51 -14.61 -3.05
CA THR A 90 -5.57 -13.53 -3.33
C THR A 90 -5.89 -12.84 -4.66
N ILE A 91 -5.91 -11.51 -4.65
CA ILE A 91 -5.98 -10.67 -5.84
C ILE A 91 -4.76 -9.76 -5.91
N SER A 92 -4.19 -9.61 -7.10
CA SER A 92 -3.12 -8.65 -7.37
C SER A 92 -3.69 -7.44 -8.10
N VAL A 93 -3.41 -6.25 -7.59
CA VAL A 93 -3.88 -4.96 -8.11
C VAL A 93 -2.67 -4.09 -8.45
N ASN A 94 -2.76 -3.35 -9.54
CA ASN A 94 -1.77 -2.34 -9.92
C ASN A 94 -2.46 -1.04 -10.39
N VAL A 95 -1.64 -0.03 -10.67
CA VAL A 95 -2.09 1.18 -11.39
C VAL A 95 -2.60 0.79 -12.77
N ALA A 96 -3.76 1.31 -13.15
CA ALA A 96 -4.39 1.00 -14.43
C ALA A 96 -3.58 1.62 -15.59
N PRO A 97 -3.18 0.82 -16.61
CA PRO A 97 -2.39 1.32 -17.75
C PRO A 97 -3.14 2.39 -18.56
N THR A 98 -4.46 2.24 -18.65
CA THR A 98 -5.40 3.18 -19.26
C THR A 98 -5.89 4.13 -18.18
N GLY A 99 -5.07 5.11 -17.82
CA GLY A 99 -5.43 6.00 -16.73
C GLY A 99 -4.21 6.74 -16.22
N ASN A 100 -3.20 6.01 -15.73
CA ASN A 100 -1.94 6.54 -15.14
C ASN A 100 -2.09 7.92 -14.50
N THR A 101 -3.17 8.09 -13.73
CA THR A 101 -3.59 9.35 -13.16
C THR A 101 -3.75 9.17 -11.67
N ASN A 102 -3.56 10.26 -10.95
CA ASN A 102 -3.77 10.30 -9.52
C ASN A 102 -5.26 10.15 -9.21
N GLY A 103 -5.57 9.40 -8.17
CA GLY A 103 -6.95 9.11 -7.82
C GLY A 103 -7.09 8.11 -6.69
N GLU A 104 -8.35 7.76 -6.43
CA GLU A 104 -8.74 6.85 -5.36
C GLU A 104 -9.66 5.75 -5.91
N ALA A 105 -9.64 4.59 -5.26
CA ALA A 105 -10.51 3.47 -5.55
C ALA A 105 -10.71 2.63 -4.29
N ASP A 106 -11.82 1.88 -4.21
CA ASP A 106 -12.04 0.90 -3.15
C ASP A 106 -11.95 -0.51 -3.72
N LEU A 107 -11.08 -1.33 -3.15
CA LEU A 107 -11.05 -2.76 -3.41
C LEU A 107 -12.09 -3.44 -2.54
N LYS A 108 -12.97 -4.23 -3.14
CA LYS A 108 -14.03 -4.96 -2.44
C LYS A 108 -13.88 -6.46 -2.65
N ALA A 109 -13.91 -7.20 -1.55
CA ALA A 109 -14.02 -8.66 -1.55
C ALA A 109 -15.43 -9.06 -1.11
N THR A 110 -16.15 -9.80 -1.96
CA THR A 110 -17.46 -10.39 -1.64
C THR A 110 -17.28 -11.89 -1.45
N CYS A 111 -17.28 -12.34 -0.20
CA CYS A 111 -17.02 -13.73 0.16
C CYS A 111 -18.32 -14.47 0.46
N SER A 112 -18.45 -15.71 -0.01
CA SER A 112 -19.60 -16.58 0.27
C SER A 112 -19.15 -17.90 0.88
N ALA A 113 -19.77 -18.27 2.00
CA ALA A 113 -19.56 -19.53 2.70
C ALA A 113 -20.86 -19.99 3.37
N TYR A 114 -21.15 -21.29 3.30
CA TYR A 114 -22.30 -21.92 3.98
C TYR A 114 -23.66 -21.23 3.75
N GLY A 115 -23.86 -20.64 2.55
CA GLY A 115 -25.11 -19.93 2.20
C GLY A 115 -25.22 -18.50 2.74
N THR A 116 -24.16 -17.96 3.33
CA THR A 116 -24.06 -16.56 3.78
C THR A 116 -23.01 -15.80 2.97
N THR A 117 -23.16 -14.48 2.91
CA THR A 117 -22.24 -13.60 2.19
C THR A 117 -21.74 -12.51 3.14
N GLY A 118 -20.45 -12.23 3.08
CA GLY A 118 -19.81 -11.11 3.78
C GLY A 118 -19.00 -10.25 2.82
N ILE A 119 -18.77 -9.00 3.22
CA ILE A 119 -18.07 -8.01 2.40
C ILE A 119 -16.89 -7.44 3.20
N GLY A 120 -15.75 -7.33 2.54
CA GLY A 120 -14.58 -6.61 3.02
C GLY A 120 -14.23 -5.50 2.03
N THR A 121 -13.71 -4.39 2.53
CA THR A 121 -13.26 -3.26 1.69
C THR A 121 -11.87 -2.80 2.13
N ALA A 122 -11.06 -2.38 1.16
CA ALA A 122 -9.72 -1.82 1.38
C ALA A 122 -9.53 -0.61 0.46
N PRO A 123 -9.30 0.60 1.01
CA PRO A 123 -9.07 1.78 0.19
C PRO A 123 -7.71 1.73 -0.50
N LEU A 124 -7.70 2.20 -1.74
CA LEU A 124 -6.55 2.29 -2.62
C LEU A 124 -6.36 3.75 -3.05
N THR A 125 -5.12 4.21 -3.01
CA THR A 125 -4.75 5.54 -3.52
C THR A 125 -3.68 5.39 -4.59
N VAL A 126 -3.82 6.09 -5.70
CA VAL A 126 -2.79 6.22 -6.72
C VAL A 126 -2.23 7.64 -6.63
N PHE A 127 -0.95 7.71 -6.32
CA PHE A 127 -0.18 8.95 -6.19
C PHE A 127 1.11 8.82 -7.00
N LEU A 128 0.95 8.91 -8.30
CA LEU A 128 2.01 8.99 -9.29
C LEU A 128 2.61 10.40 -9.32
N CYS A 129 3.92 10.42 -9.52
CA CYS A 129 4.58 11.65 -9.89
C CYS A 129 4.40 11.93 -11.38
N GLU A 130 3.74 13.04 -11.70
CA GLU A 130 3.53 13.45 -13.09
C GLU A 130 4.79 14.04 -13.72
N GLU A 131 5.53 14.87 -12.97
CA GLU A 131 6.81 15.43 -13.37
C GLU A 131 7.94 14.85 -12.52
N PRO A 132 8.33 13.57 -12.74
CA PRO A 132 9.43 12.97 -12.00
C PRO A 132 10.71 13.69 -12.36
N TRP A 133 11.62 13.76 -11.39
CA TRP A 133 12.95 14.20 -11.71
C TRP A 133 13.65 13.19 -12.65
N ALA A 134 14.19 13.68 -13.77
CA ALA A 134 14.69 12.86 -14.86
C ALA A 134 15.92 12.00 -14.53
N ASN A 135 16.74 12.41 -13.55
CA ASN A 135 17.94 11.67 -13.13
C ASN A 135 17.85 11.48 -11.61
N SER A 136 18.46 10.45 -11.04
CA SER A 136 18.58 10.38 -9.57
C SER A 136 19.83 11.08 -9.07
N PHE A 137 19.77 11.65 -7.87
CA PHE A 137 20.90 12.36 -7.26
C PHE A 137 21.60 11.29 -6.49
N THR A 138 22.80 10.96 -6.94
CA THR A 138 23.65 10.02 -6.24
C THR A 138 24.78 10.82 -5.64
N ASP A 139 24.90 10.75 -4.32
CA ASP A 139 26.08 11.31 -3.66
C ASP A 139 27.31 10.45 -4.00
N THR A 140 28.46 11.08 -4.23
CA THR A 140 29.70 10.36 -4.56
C THR A 140 30.44 9.82 -3.34
N ASP A 141 30.20 10.40 -2.17
CA ASP A 141 30.94 10.15 -0.94
C ASP A 141 30.15 9.25 0.03
N TYR A 142 28.82 9.25 -0.09
CA TYR A 142 27.89 8.45 0.72
C TYR A 142 26.99 7.61 -0.17
N ASP A 143 26.61 6.40 0.27
CA ASP A 143 25.64 5.54 -0.42
C ASP A 143 24.21 6.08 -0.22
N PHE A 144 23.96 7.24 -0.81
CA PHE A 144 22.72 7.97 -0.72
C PHE A 144 22.23 8.32 -2.12
N ARG A 145 20.97 7.98 -2.38
CA ARG A 145 20.27 8.35 -3.61
C ARG A 145 18.99 9.07 -3.27
N LEU A 146 18.72 10.17 -3.98
CA LEU A 146 17.48 10.91 -3.88
C LEU A 146 16.79 10.96 -5.23
N ASN A 147 15.48 10.72 -5.22
CA ASN A 147 14.54 11.06 -6.27
C ASN A 147 13.37 11.77 -5.61
N TYR A 148 12.78 12.74 -6.29
CA TYR A 148 11.59 13.41 -5.78
C TYR A 148 10.70 13.86 -6.94
N CYS A 149 9.43 14.13 -6.63
CA CYS A 149 8.48 14.63 -7.62
C CYS A 149 8.61 16.15 -7.76
N ARG A 150 8.81 16.64 -8.98
CA ARG A 150 8.98 18.08 -9.21
C ARG A 150 7.66 18.84 -9.09
N GLY A 151 6.55 18.16 -9.32
CA GLY A 151 5.19 18.69 -9.20
C GLY A 151 4.25 18.04 -10.20
N GLN A 152 3.23 18.79 -10.60
CA GLN A 152 2.22 18.38 -11.56
C GLN A 152 2.50 18.95 -12.95
N THR A 153 2.00 18.28 -13.98
CA THR A 153 2.17 18.72 -15.36
C THR A 153 1.59 20.12 -15.55
N GLY A 154 2.37 21.04 -16.10
CA GLY A 154 1.93 22.41 -16.38
C GLY A 154 1.93 23.37 -15.18
N ASP A 155 2.40 22.92 -14.01
CA ASP A 155 2.69 23.82 -12.90
C ASP A 155 3.87 24.76 -13.26
N PRO A 156 3.70 26.09 -13.22
CA PRO A 156 4.82 27.00 -13.44
C PRO A 156 5.85 27.01 -12.29
N ASN A 157 5.47 26.54 -11.10
CA ASN A 157 6.28 26.57 -9.88
C ASN A 157 6.87 25.19 -9.55
N LEU A 158 7.29 24.44 -10.57
CA LEU A 158 7.94 23.15 -10.36
C LEU A 158 9.19 23.31 -9.50
N LEU A 159 9.34 22.41 -8.54
CA LEU A 159 10.55 22.32 -7.73
C LEU A 159 11.81 22.14 -8.63
N PRO A 160 12.95 22.70 -8.21
CA PRO A 160 14.18 22.73 -9.00
C PRO A 160 14.78 21.37 -9.26
N ASN A 161 15.10 21.09 -10.52
CA ASN A 161 15.93 19.95 -10.88
C ASN A 161 17.23 19.93 -10.03
N LEU A 162 17.62 18.77 -9.47
CA LEU A 162 18.83 18.67 -8.63
C LEU A 162 20.14 18.83 -9.42
N SER A 163 20.06 19.08 -10.72
CA SER A 163 21.18 19.55 -11.54
C SER A 163 21.61 20.99 -11.22
N TYR A 164 20.76 21.76 -10.53
CA TYR A 164 21.03 23.16 -10.22
C TYR A 164 21.70 23.35 -8.85
N PHE A 165 22.91 23.92 -8.88
CA PHE A 165 23.58 24.59 -7.77
C PHE A 165 23.55 23.87 -6.42
N ALA A 166 23.92 22.60 -6.38
CA ALA A 166 24.40 21.97 -5.16
C ALA A 166 25.56 22.79 -4.59
N THR A 167 25.28 23.70 -3.66
CA THR A 167 26.34 24.45 -2.97
C THR A 167 26.68 23.66 -1.72
N PRO A 168 27.77 22.87 -1.70
CA PRO A 168 28.18 22.21 -0.48
C PRO A 168 28.51 23.30 0.54
N ARG A 169 27.65 23.47 1.54
CA ARG A 169 28.02 24.30 2.69
C ARG A 169 28.88 23.45 3.59
N THR A 170 30.14 23.85 3.76
CA THR A 170 30.95 23.32 4.85
C THR A 170 30.28 23.75 6.15
N PRO A 171 29.85 22.82 7.02
CA PRO A 171 29.12 23.16 8.24
C PRO A 171 29.93 24.11 9.10
N THR A 172 29.49 25.35 9.23
CA THR A 172 30.05 26.31 10.17
C THR A 172 29.21 26.29 11.44
N SER A 173 29.43 25.29 12.33
CA SER A 173 29.43 25.49 13.80
C SER A 173 29.34 24.21 14.66
N ALA A 174 30.16 24.25 15.71
CA ALA A 174 30.01 23.78 17.09
C ALA A 174 29.77 22.30 17.44
N ASN A 175 28.91 21.54 16.74
CA ASN A 175 28.45 20.23 17.24
C ASN A 175 28.75 19.01 16.35
N GLY A 176 29.50 19.14 15.25
CA GLY A 176 30.17 18.00 14.58
C GLY A 176 29.33 16.93 13.86
N TYR A 177 27.98 16.92 13.97
CA TYR A 177 27.15 15.86 13.38
C TYR A 177 26.75 16.10 11.91
N LEU A 178 26.69 17.34 11.43
CA LEU A 178 26.33 17.60 10.03
C LEU A 178 27.52 17.26 9.14
N MET A 179 27.35 16.32 8.22
CA MET A 179 28.41 15.84 7.32
C MET A 179 28.37 16.57 5.97
N LYS A 180 27.17 16.82 5.43
CA LYS A 180 26.99 17.46 4.12
C LYS A 180 25.64 18.18 4.05
N GLU A 181 25.60 19.31 3.34
CA GLU A 181 24.36 20.01 3.02
C GLU A 181 24.33 20.31 1.52
N PHE A 182 23.22 19.99 0.88
CA PHE A 182 22.89 20.41 -0.47
C PHE A 182 21.68 21.33 -0.42
N VAL A 183 21.77 22.45 -1.12
CA VAL A 183 20.63 23.33 -1.37
C VAL A 183 20.43 23.36 -2.86
N PHE A 184 19.23 23.04 -3.30
CA PHE A 184 18.81 23.04 -4.69
C PHE A 184 17.78 24.17 -4.85
N LYS A 185 18.09 25.11 -5.73
CA LYS A 185 17.26 26.27 -6.00
C LYS A 185 17.14 26.49 -7.50
N HIS A 186 15.93 26.71 -7.98
CA HIS A 186 15.71 27.11 -9.37
C HIS A 186 16.03 28.60 -9.46
N PRO A 187 16.69 29.10 -10.51
CA PRO A 187 16.99 30.52 -10.66
C PRO A 187 15.77 31.41 -10.45
N ASP A 188 14.61 30.94 -10.94
CA ASP A 188 13.36 31.68 -10.98
C ASP A 188 12.29 31.19 -9.99
N ALA A 189 12.57 30.17 -9.16
CA ALA A 189 11.61 29.72 -8.14
C ALA A 189 11.89 30.39 -6.79
N GLU A 190 10.82 30.67 -6.05
CA GLU A 190 10.91 31.15 -4.67
C GLU A 190 11.28 30.00 -3.71
N GLU A 191 10.90 28.78 -4.06
CA GLU A 191 11.10 27.57 -3.28
C GLU A 191 12.53 27.02 -3.38
N ILE A 192 12.98 26.44 -2.27
CA ILE A 192 14.25 25.74 -2.17
C ILE A 192 14.03 24.34 -1.61
N VAL A 193 14.78 23.37 -2.12
CA VAL A 193 14.85 22.03 -1.54
C VAL A 193 16.23 21.85 -0.95
N GLY A 194 16.29 21.41 0.30
CA GLY A 194 17.54 21.15 0.99
C GLY A 194 17.68 19.68 1.36
N LEU A 195 18.88 19.12 1.19
CA LEU A 195 19.25 17.84 1.78
C LEU A 195 20.34 18.08 2.82
N ARG A 196 20.18 17.50 4.00
CA ARG A 196 21.24 17.45 5.02
C ARG A 196 21.56 16.02 5.37
N ILE A 197 22.83 15.67 5.31
CA ILE A 197 23.37 14.38 5.73
C ILE A 197 24.00 14.57 7.09
N TYR A 198 23.48 13.86 8.08
CA TYR A 198 23.99 13.87 9.45
C TYR A 198 24.62 12.53 9.80
N GLN A 199 25.63 12.56 10.67
CA GLN A 199 26.25 11.38 11.23
C GLN A 199 25.32 10.77 12.29
N ASN A 200 24.92 9.51 12.09
CA ASN A 200 24.09 8.76 13.04
C ASN A 200 24.97 7.98 14.04
N LEU A 201 25.67 8.68 14.94
CA LEU A 201 26.60 8.04 15.89
C LEU A 201 25.94 7.01 16.82
N SER A 202 24.63 7.10 17.04
CA SER A 202 23.87 6.21 17.91
C SER A 202 23.11 5.12 17.15
N HIS A 203 23.32 5.00 15.83
CA HIS A 203 22.65 4.01 14.97
C HIS A 203 21.12 3.98 15.14
N LEU A 204 20.51 5.15 15.34
CA LEU A 204 19.08 5.31 15.52
C LEU A 204 18.34 4.94 14.23
N THR A 205 17.19 4.29 14.38
CA THR A 205 16.23 4.13 13.27
C THR A 205 15.63 5.49 12.89
N PRO A 206 15.08 5.67 11.67
CA PRO A 206 14.45 6.92 11.28
C PRO A 206 13.38 7.41 12.27
N ARG A 207 12.60 6.50 12.84
CA ARG A 207 11.54 6.78 13.84
C ARG A 207 12.08 7.17 15.22
N GLN A 208 13.35 6.89 15.51
CA GLN A 208 14.00 7.35 16.74
C GLN A 208 14.68 8.71 16.56
N TRP A 209 14.82 9.16 15.32
CA TRP A 209 15.48 10.43 14.97
C TRP A 209 14.47 11.60 14.89
N TYR A 210 13.22 11.33 14.51
CA TYR A 210 12.09 12.26 14.46
C TYR A 210 11.07 11.93 15.54
#